data_AF-A0A8J7NL91-F1
#
_entry.id   AF-A0A8J7NL91-F1
#
_cell.length_a   1.000
_cell.length_b   1.000
_cell.length_c   1.000
_cell.angle_alpha   90.00
_cell.angle_beta   90.00
_cell.angle_gamma   90.00
#
_symmetry.space_group_name_H-M   'P 1'
#
loop_
_entity.id
_entity.type
_entity.pdbx_description
1 polymer ?
#
loop_
_entity_poly.entity_id
_entity_poly.type
_entity_poly.pdbx_seq_one_letter_code
_entity_poly.pdbx_strand_id
1 'polypeptide(L)'
;MPGVPGSNPINEKFHTSDMTAIARLVKWQDLEGDIRKGSPYPRCTGVHRRAVCVYGSGDLHWMLHQHHLFANKFDPEVDDTAIKCLEVYLRLKALHNIDLHAQYAPE
;
A
#
# COMPACT_ATOMS: atom_id res chain seq x y z
N MET A 1 -0.06 21.57 -15.61
CA MET A 1 0.31 22.29 -16.85
C MET A 1 -0.98 22.77 -17.51
N PRO A 2 -1.19 24.08 -17.69
CA PRO A 2 -2.40 24.58 -18.34
C PRO A 2 -2.60 23.92 -19.71
N GLY A 3 -3.82 23.46 -19.99
CA GLY A 3 -4.20 22.88 -21.29
C GLY A 3 -3.96 21.38 -21.47
N VAL A 4 -3.38 20.68 -20.50
CA VAL A 4 -3.20 19.22 -20.56
C VAL A 4 -4.47 18.51 -20.05
N PRO A 5 -5.10 17.60 -20.82
CA PRO A 5 -6.24 16.82 -20.35
C PRO A 5 -5.94 16.06 -19.06
N GLY A 6 -6.85 16.12 -18.09
CA GLY A 6 -6.70 15.46 -16.79
C GLY A 6 -5.70 16.13 -15.82
N SER A 7 -5.17 17.31 -16.16
CA SER A 7 -4.29 18.03 -15.25
C SER A 7 -5.07 18.80 -14.18
N ASN A 8 -4.47 18.89 -12.99
CA ASN A 8 -4.97 19.74 -11.93
C ASN A 8 -4.55 21.21 -12.14
N PRO A 9 -5.35 22.18 -11.65
CA PRO A 9 -4.93 23.57 -11.53
C PRO A 9 -3.64 23.71 -10.70
N ILE A 10 -2.89 24.80 -10.92
CA ILE A 10 -1.59 25.04 -10.27
C ILE A 10 -1.73 25.33 -8.76
N ASN A 11 -2.92 25.72 -8.30
CA ASN A 11 -3.12 26.09 -6.89
C ASN A 11 -2.89 24.88 -5.97
N GLU A 12 -2.22 25.11 -4.84
CA GLU A 12 -1.83 24.06 -3.87
C GLU A 12 -3.01 23.26 -3.31
N LYS A 13 -4.23 23.81 -3.36
CA LYS A 13 -5.47 23.09 -3.00
C LYS A 13 -5.73 21.84 -3.85
N PHE A 14 -5.09 21.74 -5.02
CA PHE A 14 -5.18 20.58 -5.91
C PHE A 14 -3.93 19.69 -5.86
N HIS A 15 -2.97 19.96 -4.97
CA HIS A 15 -1.85 19.07 -4.74
C HIS A 15 -2.33 17.75 -4.11
N THR A 16 -1.74 16.65 -4.54
CA THR A 16 -2.07 15.31 -4.08
C THR A 16 -0.77 14.66 -3.58
N SER A 17 -0.76 14.18 -2.34
CA SER A 17 0.37 13.42 -1.80
C SER A 17 0.34 11.98 -2.31
N ASP A 18 1.42 11.25 -2.06
CA ASP A 18 1.48 9.82 -2.30
C ASP A 18 0.37 9.04 -1.57
N MET A 19 0.06 9.42 -0.34
CA MET A 19 -1.01 8.80 0.44
C MET A 19 -2.43 9.15 -0.06
N THR A 20 -2.66 10.32 -0.66
CA THR A 20 -3.99 10.69 -1.18
C THR A 20 -4.22 10.28 -2.63
N ALA A 21 -3.15 10.09 -3.42
CA ALA A 21 -3.25 9.55 -4.77
C ALA A 21 -3.61 8.05 -4.74
N ILE A 22 -4.17 7.54 -5.84
CA ILE A 22 -4.49 6.10 -5.98
C ILE A 22 -3.37 5.28 -6.64
N ALA A 23 -2.34 5.94 -7.16
CA ALA A 23 -1.42 5.31 -8.10
C ALA A 23 -0.56 4.20 -7.49
N ARG A 24 0.06 4.45 -6.33
CA ARG A 24 1.02 3.52 -5.73
C ARG A 24 1.20 3.75 -4.23
N LEU A 25 1.07 2.69 -3.44
CA LEU A 25 1.40 2.69 -2.01
C LEU A 25 2.88 2.39 -1.80
N VAL A 26 3.59 3.28 -1.10
CA VAL A 26 5.01 3.15 -0.76
C VAL A 26 5.22 3.56 0.69
N LYS A 27 5.96 2.77 1.46
CA LYS A 27 6.47 3.17 2.78
C LYS A 27 7.92 3.64 2.68
N TRP A 28 8.16 4.85 3.17
CA TRP A 28 9.48 5.45 3.29
C TRP A 28 9.97 5.32 4.73
N GLN A 29 11.21 4.83 4.89
CA GLN A 29 11.79 4.47 6.19
C GLN A 29 11.65 5.58 7.25
N ASP A 30 11.87 6.84 6.87
CA ASP A 30 11.89 7.97 7.79
C ASP A 30 10.49 8.45 8.22
N LEU A 31 9.42 7.95 7.59
CA LEU A 31 8.02 8.32 7.87
C LEU A 31 7.24 7.20 8.58
N GLU A 32 7.84 6.02 8.73
CA GLU A 32 7.25 4.89 9.41
C GLU A 32 7.13 5.09 10.93
N GLY A 33 6.05 4.59 11.54
CA GLY A 33 5.94 4.63 13.00
C GLY A 33 4.57 4.28 13.55
N ASP A 34 4.23 4.85 14.70
CA ASP A 34 2.92 4.65 15.32
C ASP A 34 1.92 5.61 14.68
N ILE A 35 0.94 5.05 13.97
CA ILE A 35 -0.10 5.83 13.29
C ILE A 35 -0.87 6.71 14.28
N ARG A 36 -1.07 6.24 15.52
CA ARG A 36 -1.75 7.00 16.58
C ARG A 36 -0.93 8.20 17.06
N LYS A 37 0.36 8.24 16.72
CA LYS A 37 1.28 9.35 17.02
C LYS A 37 1.61 10.19 15.79
N GLY A 38 0.88 10.02 14.69
CA GLY A 38 0.96 10.87 13.50
C GLY A 38 1.81 10.33 12.35
N SER A 39 2.34 9.10 12.43
CA SER A 39 2.96 8.46 11.27
C SER A 39 1.89 8.12 10.21
N PRO A 40 2.15 8.36 8.92
CA PRO A 40 1.19 8.02 7.85
C PRO A 40 0.94 6.51 7.72
N TYR A 41 1.88 5.67 8.16
CA TYR A 41 1.81 4.22 8.04
C TYR A 41 2.65 3.49 9.11
N PRO A 42 2.32 2.22 9.40
CA PRO A 42 3.05 1.44 10.38
C PRO A 42 4.43 1.06 9.86
N ARG A 43 5.33 0.70 10.79
CA ARG A 43 6.68 0.22 10.46
C ARG A 43 6.66 -0.94 9.46
N CYS A 44 7.64 -0.95 8.56
CA CYS A 44 7.88 -2.02 7.61
C CYS A 44 8.15 -3.33 8.35
N THR A 45 7.54 -4.42 7.91
CA THR A 45 7.78 -5.76 8.48
C THR A 45 8.81 -6.57 7.71
N GLY A 46 9.16 -6.14 6.50
CA GLY A 46 10.28 -6.66 5.71
C GLY A 46 11.58 -5.90 5.97
N VAL A 47 12.24 -5.44 4.89
CA VAL A 47 13.51 -4.71 4.97
C VAL A 47 13.50 -3.45 4.14
N HIS A 48 14.31 -2.45 4.51
CA HIS A 48 14.49 -1.25 3.70
C HIS A 48 15.62 -1.44 2.68
N ARG A 49 15.39 -1.04 1.44
CA ARG A 49 16.44 -0.94 0.41
C ARG A 49 16.37 0.45 -0.20
N ARG A 50 17.38 1.30 0.04
CA ARG A 50 17.41 2.73 -0.34
C ARG A 50 16.22 3.51 0.24
N ALA A 51 16.00 3.40 1.55
CA ALA A 51 14.90 4.03 2.30
C ALA A 51 13.47 3.65 1.88
N VAL A 52 13.29 2.69 0.97
CA VAL A 52 11.98 2.16 0.56
C VAL A 52 11.77 0.79 1.19
N CYS A 53 10.64 0.61 1.87
CA CYS A 53 10.22 -0.69 2.40
C CYS A 53 10.03 -1.71 1.27
N VAL A 54 10.73 -2.84 1.38
CA VAL A 54 10.35 -4.09 0.73
C VAL A 54 9.35 -4.76 1.66
N TYR A 55 8.10 -4.87 1.22
CA TYR A 55 7.02 -5.38 2.06
C TYR A 55 7.27 -6.82 2.50
N GLY A 56 7.00 -7.08 3.79
CA GLY A 56 6.90 -8.43 4.34
C GLY A 56 5.44 -8.86 4.49
N SER A 57 5.23 -10.12 4.87
CA SER A 57 3.90 -10.70 5.06
C SER A 57 3.07 -9.96 6.12
N GLY A 58 3.73 -9.36 7.13
CA GLY A 58 3.08 -8.57 8.17
C GLY A 58 2.52 -7.22 7.68
N ASP A 59 2.96 -6.73 6.51
CA ASP A 59 2.46 -5.49 5.93
C ASP A 59 1.11 -5.69 5.18
N LEU A 60 0.78 -6.93 4.79
CA LEU A 60 -0.36 -7.22 3.92
C LEU A 60 -1.70 -6.80 4.51
N HIS A 61 -1.93 -7.08 5.79
CA HIS A 61 -3.21 -6.75 6.43
C HIS A 61 -3.48 -5.24 6.35
N TRP A 62 -2.52 -4.40 6.74
CA TRP A 62 -2.68 -2.95 6.65
C TRP A 62 -2.74 -2.46 5.19
N MET A 63 -1.91 -3.03 4.31
CA MET A 63 -1.83 -2.69 2.89
C MET A 63 -3.17 -2.90 2.16
N LEU A 64 -3.87 -4.01 2.44
CA LEU A 64 -5.13 -4.35 1.79
C LEU A 64 -6.28 -3.40 2.14
N HIS A 65 -6.14 -2.58 3.18
CA HIS A 65 -7.10 -1.54 3.54
C HIS A 65 -6.84 -0.19 2.85
N GLN A 66 -5.76 -0.06 2.08
CA GLN A 66 -5.44 1.17 1.38
C GLN A 66 -6.15 1.22 0.03
N HIS A 67 -6.47 2.42 -0.46
CA HIS A 67 -7.20 2.62 -1.72
C HIS A 67 -6.31 2.57 -2.97
N HIS A 68 -4.98 2.40 -2.81
CA HIS A 68 -4.04 2.38 -3.92
C HIS A 68 -4.23 1.16 -4.83
N LEU A 69 -4.02 1.34 -6.13
CA LEU A 69 -4.14 0.27 -7.12
C LEU A 69 -2.98 -0.72 -7.08
N PHE A 70 -1.79 -0.24 -6.72
CA PHE A 70 -0.56 -1.03 -6.66
C PHE A 70 0.24 -0.65 -5.42
N ALA A 71 1.13 -1.53 -4.98
CA ALA A 71 2.09 -1.25 -3.91
C ALA A 71 3.54 -1.48 -4.41
N ASN A 72 4.51 -0.73 -3.86
CA ASN A 72 5.93 -0.94 -4.13
C ASN A 72 6.78 -0.86 -2.84
N LYS A 73 7.73 -1.77 -2.61
CA LYS A 73 8.20 -2.87 -3.49
C LYS A 73 8.04 -4.25 -2.85
N PHE A 74 8.07 -5.28 -3.69
CA PHE A 74 8.11 -6.68 -3.31
C PHE A 74 9.39 -7.31 -3.87
N ASP A 75 9.94 -8.27 -3.15
CA ASP A 75 11.15 -8.99 -3.55
C ASP A 75 11.08 -10.41 -2.99
N PRO A 76 11.09 -11.46 -3.83
CA PRO A 76 11.00 -12.84 -3.37
C PRO A 76 12.20 -13.27 -2.51
N GLU A 77 13.35 -12.60 -2.62
CA GLU A 77 14.50 -12.85 -1.75
C GLU A 77 14.33 -12.26 -0.34
N VAL A 78 13.39 -11.33 -0.15
CA VAL A 78 13.06 -10.73 1.16
C VAL A 78 11.91 -11.48 1.81
N ASP A 79 10.79 -11.62 1.09
CA ASP A 79 9.62 -12.35 1.59
C ASP A 79 8.72 -12.79 0.42
N ASP A 80 8.95 -14.01 -0.05
CA ASP A 80 8.13 -14.65 -1.10
C ASP A 80 6.71 -15.00 -0.60
N THR A 81 6.53 -15.20 0.70
CA THR A 81 5.20 -15.46 1.29
C THR A 81 4.28 -14.24 1.13
N ALA A 82 4.81 -13.03 1.28
CA ALA A 82 4.06 -11.79 1.07
C ALA A 82 3.45 -11.72 -0.34
N ILE A 83 4.24 -12.10 -1.36
CA ILE A 83 3.83 -12.11 -2.76
C ILE A 83 2.76 -13.19 -3.00
N LYS A 84 3.02 -14.42 -2.55
CA LYS A 84 2.10 -15.55 -2.72
C LYS A 84 0.75 -15.33 -2.04
N CYS A 85 0.76 -14.82 -0.81
CA CYS A 85 -0.48 -14.53 -0.09
C CYS A 85 -1.31 -13.46 -0.81
N LEU A 86 -0.66 -12.38 -1.28
CA LEU A 86 -1.35 -11.34 -2.03
C LEU A 86 -1.92 -11.86 -3.36
N GLU A 87 -1.17 -12.68 -4.09
CA GLU A 87 -1.62 -13.33 -5.33
C GLU A 87 -2.87 -14.18 -5.09
N VAL A 88 -2.82 -15.10 -4.12
CA VAL A 88 -3.94 -15.98 -3.79
C VAL A 88 -5.15 -15.18 -3.33
N TYR A 89 -4.96 -14.19 -2.45
CA TYR A 89 -6.04 -13.32 -1.99
C TYR A 89 -6.74 -12.61 -3.16
N LEU A 90 -5.98 -11.94 -4.04
CA LEU A 90 -6.54 -11.21 -5.17
C LEU A 90 -7.22 -12.14 -6.18
N ARG A 91 -6.67 -13.33 -6.42
CA ARG A 91 -7.26 -14.34 -7.30
C ARG A 91 -8.58 -14.86 -6.75
N LEU A 92 -8.65 -15.20 -5.46
CA LEU A 92 -9.89 -15.64 -4.82
C LEU A 92 -10.95 -14.55 -4.81
N LYS A 93 -10.54 -13.31 -4.51
CA LYS A 93 -11.42 -12.14 -4.57
C LYS A 93 -12.02 -11.93 -5.96
N ALA A 94 -11.20 -12.05 -7.01
CA ALA A 94 -11.65 -11.88 -8.39
C ALA A 94 -12.55 -13.02 -8.89
N LEU A 95 -12.26 -14.27 -8.54
CA LEU A 95 -12.97 -15.44 -9.07
C LEU A 95 -14.23 -15.81 -8.30
N HIS A 96 -14.24 -15.58 -6.99
CA HIS A 96 -15.30 -16.07 -6.11
C HIS A 96 -16.03 -14.95 -5.38
N ASN A 97 -15.63 -13.69 -5.59
CA ASN A 97 -16.10 -12.55 -4.80
C ASN A 97 -15.98 -12.80 -3.28
N ILE A 98 -15.05 -13.67 -2.88
CA ILE A 98 -14.76 -13.97 -1.49
C ILE A 98 -13.84 -12.85 -1.02
N ASP A 99 -14.38 -11.94 -0.23
CA ASP A 99 -13.54 -11.08 0.58
C ASP A 99 -13.18 -11.83 1.85
N LEU A 100 -12.00 -12.48 1.88
CA LEU A 100 -11.48 -13.15 3.08
C LEU A 100 -11.41 -12.19 4.28
N HIS A 101 -11.37 -10.89 4.01
CA HIS A 101 -11.43 -9.85 5.02
C HIS A 101 -12.82 -9.74 5.69
N ALA A 102 -13.90 -9.98 4.93
CA ALA A 102 -15.27 -10.00 5.47
C ALA A 102 -15.62 -11.33 6.14
N GLN A 103 -14.99 -12.43 5.71
CA GLN A 103 -15.29 -13.77 6.23
C GLN A 103 -14.56 -14.11 7.54
N TYR A 104 -13.45 -13.44 7.84
CA TYR A 104 -12.64 -13.67 9.06
C TYR A 104 -12.37 -12.39 9.87
N ALA A 105 -13.16 -11.32 9.69
CA ALA A 105 -13.08 -10.17 10.57
C ALA A 105 -13.43 -10.58 12.01
N PRO A 106 -12.56 -10.31 13.01
CA PRO A 106 -12.95 -10.46 14.40
C PRO A 106 -14.07 -9.46 14.72
N GLU A 107 -15.08 -9.91 15.48
CA GLU A 107 -16.13 -9.05 16.05
C GLU A 107 -15.56 -7.90 16.90
#